data_AF-A0A8T1MHR9-F1
#
_entry.id   AF-A0A8T1MHR9-F1
#
_cell.length_a   1.000
_cell.length_b   1.000
_cell.length_c   1.000
_cell.angle_alpha   90.00
_cell.angle_beta   90.00
_cell.angle_gamma   90.00
#
_symmetry.space_group_name_H-M   'P 1'
#
loop_
_entity.id
_entity.type
_entity.pdbx_description
1 polymer ?
#
loop_
_entity_poly.entity_id
_entity_poly.type
_entity_poly.pdbx_seq_one_letter_code
_entity_poly.pdbx_strand_id
1 'polypeptide(L)'
;MRQLTVLIVTVLASSLTQSRNFGRECNLMVQTVSDACLQAVLARSKCNAHCGDRRELIRQCKECSNCQASLDKCTYGGLTRGEVSTCPTAQSMATTLKRRLA
;
A
#
# COMPACT_ATOMS: atom_id res chain seq x y z
N MET A 1 2.97 47.58 -6.44
CA MET A 1 2.74 46.46 -5.49
C MET A 1 1.80 45.38 -6.07
N ARG A 2 1.98 44.95 -7.33
CA ARG A 2 1.10 43.93 -7.97
C ARG A 2 1.82 42.63 -8.38
N GLN A 3 3.15 42.61 -8.36
CA GLN A 3 3.93 41.44 -8.78
C GLN A 3 4.18 40.42 -7.66
N LEU A 4 4.24 40.84 -6.39
CA LEU A 4 4.55 39.93 -5.28
C LEU A 4 3.46 38.88 -5.03
N THR A 5 2.19 39.21 -5.29
CA THR A 5 1.05 38.33 -5.02
C THR A 5 0.99 37.14 -5.98
N VAL A 6 1.51 37.29 -7.21
CA VAL A 6 1.43 36.25 -8.25
C VAL A 6 2.42 35.10 -7.98
N LEU A 7 3.61 35.42 -7.46
CA LEU A 7 4.65 34.44 -7.11
C LEU A 7 4.23 33.53 -5.94
N ILE A 8 3.49 34.06 -4.97
CA ILE A 8 3.03 33.27 -3.81
C ILE A 8 1.98 32.23 -4.24
N VAL A 9 1.04 32.62 -5.12
CA VAL A 9 -0.03 31.72 -5.61
C VAL A 9 0.52 30.56 -6.45
N THR A 10 1.57 30.80 -7.25
CA THR A 10 2.19 29.76 -8.08
C THR A 10 2.93 28.72 -7.25
N VAL A 11 3.70 29.13 -6.22
CA VAL A 11 4.44 28.20 -5.34
C VAL A 11 3.49 27.30 -4.53
N LEU A 12 2.37 27.86 -4.04
CA LEU A 12 1.34 27.10 -3.32
C LEU A 12 0.63 26.08 -4.23
N ALA A 13 0.32 26.45 -5.48
CA ALA A 13 -0.29 25.54 -6.45
C ALA A 13 0.64 24.37 -6.82
N SER A 14 1.94 24.61 -6.99
CA SER A 14 2.94 23.56 -7.25
C SER A 14 3.05 22.57 -6.10
N SER A 15 3.05 23.06 -4.86
CA SER A 15 3.16 22.25 -3.64
C SER A 15 1.95 21.33 -3.42
N LEU A 16 0.74 21.85 -3.66
CA LEU A 16 -0.52 21.09 -3.59
C LEU A 16 -0.60 20.01 -4.68
N THR A 17 -0.11 20.32 -5.88
CA THR A 17 -0.11 19.39 -7.02
C THR A 17 0.93 18.28 -6.82
N GLN A 18 2.10 18.61 -6.25
CA GLN A 18 3.15 17.63 -5.93
C GLN A 18 2.69 16.65 -4.84
N SER A 19 2.02 17.13 -3.80
CA SER A 19 1.48 16.26 -2.74
C SER A 19 0.40 15.29 -3.22
N ARG A 20 -0.45 15.72 -4.18
CA ARG A 20 -1.47 14.85 -4.79
C ARG A 20 -0.86 13.77 -5.69
N ASN A 21 0.14 14.12 -6.50
CA ASN A 21 0.82 13.14 -7.36
C ASN A 21 1.61 12.13 -6.53
N PHE A 22 2.34 12.59 -5.50
CA PHE A 22 3.04 11.70 -4.57
C PHE A 22 2.07 10.76 -3.84
N GLY A 23 0.92 11.27 -3.38
CA GLY A 23 -0.11 10.42 -2.76
C GLY A 23 -0.67 9.35 -3.71
N ARG A 24 -0.82 9.66 -5.01
CA ARG A 24 -1.30 8.71 -6.02
C ARG A 24 -0.27 7.64 -6.33
N GLU A 25 0.98 8.04 -6.54
CA GLU A 25 2.11 7.13 -6.77
C GLU A 25 2.32 6.20 -5.58
N CYS A 26 2.23 6.76 -4.38
CA CYS A 26 2.30 6.00 -3.15
C CYS A 26 1.20 4.95 -3.02
N ASN A 27 -0.06 5.31 -3.32
CA ASN A 27 -1.16 4.35 -3.31
C ASN A 27 -0.95 3.21 -4.30
N LEU A 28 -0.38 3.49 -5.48
CA LEU A 28 -0.02 2.46 -6.45
C LEU A 28 1.06 1.53 -5.89
N MET A 29 2.13 2.06 -5.30
CA MET A 29 3.18 1.26 -4.69
C MET A 29 2.64 0.33 -3.58
N VAL A 30 1.78 0.85 -2.70
CA VAL A 30 1.13 0.08 -1.64
C VAL A 30 0.26 -1.04 -2.22
N GLN A 31 -0.50 -0.75 -3.28
CA GLN A 31 -1.30 -1.76 -3.98
C GLN A 31 -0.42 -2.83 -4.61
N THR A 32 0.64 -2.45 -5.31
CA THR A 32 1.60 -3.39 -5.91
C THR A 32 2.21 -4.32 -4.87
N VAL A 33 2.65 -3.79 -3.71
CA VAL A 33 3.17 -4.61 -2.60
C VAL A 33 2.11 -5.58 -2.10
N SER A 34 0.89 -5.09 -1.87
CA SER A 34 -0.20 -5.91 -1.35
C SER A 34 -0.57 -7.04 -2.31
N ASP A 35 -0.62 -6.76 -3.61
CA ASP A 35 -1.00 -7.73 -4.64
C ASP A 35 0.09 -8.78 -4.88
N ALA A 36 1.36 -8.35 -4.92
CA ALA A 36 2.49 -9.26 -4.99
C ALA A 36 2.53 -10.20 -3.77
N CYS A 37 2.25 -9.67 -2.57
CA CYS A 37 2.16 -10.47 -1.36
C CYS A 37 0.99 -11.45 -1.38
N LEU A 38 -0.19 -11.01 -1.83
CA LEU A 38 -1.36 -11.88 -1.96
C LEU A 38 -1.07 -13.04 -2.92
N GLN A 39 -0.50 -12.76 -4.09
CA GLN A 39 -0.14 -13.80 -5.05
C GLN A 39 0.93 -14.75 -4.49
N ALA A 40 1.99 -14.21 -3.86
CA ALA A 40 3.07 -15.02 -3.31
C ALA A 40 2.61 -15.92 -2.15
N VAL A 41 1.73 -15.41 -1.28
CA VAL A 41 1.17 -16.20 -0.17
C VAL A 41 0.24 -17.27 -0.71
N LEU A 42 -0.66 -16.94 -1.65
CA LEU A 42 -1.56 -17.92 -2.24
C LEU A 42 -0.80 -19.03 -2.97
N ALA A 43 0.24 -18.69 -3.74
CA ALA A 43 1.10 -19.65 -4.42
C ALA A 43 1.87 -20.60 -3.48
N ARG A 44 2.18 -20.15 -2.25
CA ARG A 44 2.89 -20.95 -1.24
C ARG A 44 1.96 -21.67 -0.28
N SER A 45 0.73 -21.21 -0.17
CA SER A 45 -0.27 -21.77 0.72
C SER A 45 -0.89 -23.02 0.11
N LYS A 46 -1.33 -23.95 0.96
CA LYS A 46 -2.21 -25.05 0.53
C LYS A 46 -3.67 -24.59 0.35
N CYS A 47 -3.91 -23.28 0.25
CA CYS A 47 -5.24 -22.79 -0.07
C CYS A 47 -5.55 -23.22 -1.51
N ASN A 48 -6.77 -23.71 -1.76
CA ASN A 48 -7.27 -23.91 -3.12
C ASN A 48 -7.55 -22.55 -3.77
N ALA A 49 -6.48 -21.78 -3.98
CA ALA A 49 -6.53 -20.47 -4.58
C ALA A 49 -6.77 -20.65 -6.08
N HIS A 50 -7.99 -20.37 -6.52
CA HIS A 50 -8.33 -20.41 -7.94
C HIS A 50 -8.05 -19.06 -8.60
N CYS A 51 -7.78 -19.03 -9.91
CA CYS A 51 -7.69 -17.78 -10.66
C CYS A 51 -9.00 -16.99 -10.45
N GLY A 52 -8.89 -15.76 -9.94
CA GLY A 52 -10.02 -14.91 -9.61
C GLY A 52 -9.58 -13.46 -9.45
N ASP A 53 -10.55 -12.55 -9.33
CA ASP A 53 -10.25 -11.16 -9.05
C ASP A 53 -9.67 -10.99 -7.63
N ARG A 54 -9.01 -9.86 -7.38
CA ARG A 54 -8.36 -9.58 -6.10
C ARG A 54 -9.28 -9.80 -4.90
N ARG A 55 -10.57 -9.48 -5.00
CA ARG A 55 -11.51 -9.62 -3.88
C ARG A 55 -11.76 -11.10 -3.57
N GLU A 56 -11.91 -11.92 -4.61
CA GLU A 56 -12.09 -13.35 -4.48
C GLU A 56 -10.83 -14.03 -3.91
N LEU A 57 -9.64 -13.63 -4.38
CA LEU A 57 -8.37 -14.11 -3.82
C LEU A 57 -8.20 -13.76 -2.33
N ILE A 58 -8.61 -12.55 -1.92
CA ILE A 58 -8.61 -12.16 -0.50
C ILE A 58 -9.63 -12.98 0.29
N ARG A 59 -10.81 -13.24 -0.28
CA ARG A 59 -11.84 -14.07 0.37
C ARG A 59 -11.31 -15.48 0.63
N GLN A 60 -10.70 -16.10 -0.38
CA GLN A 60 -10.07 -17.42 -0.26
C GLN A 60 -8.93 -17.41 0.76
N CYS A 61 -8.14 -16.33 0.82
CA CYS A 61 -7.10 -16.20 1.84
C CYS A 61 -7.65 -16.08 3.27
N LYS A 62 -8.82 -15.48 3.47
CA LYS A 62 -9.48 -15.43 4.78
C LYS A 62 -9.99 -16.79 5.24
N GLU A 63 -10.49 -17.59 4.31
CA GLU A 63 -11.02 -18.93 4.58
C GLU A 63 -9.91 -19.94 4.86
N CYS A 64 -8.69 -19.61 4.47
CA CYS A 64 -7.54 -20.49 4.58
C CYS A 64 -6.67 -20.20 5.80
N SER A 65 -6.43 -21.23 6.61
CA SER A 65 -5.61 -21.12 7.82
C SER A 65 -4.20 -20.62 7.48
N ASN A 66 -3.70 -19.68 8.29
CA ASN A 66 -2.39 -19.02 8.16
C ASN A 66 -2.17 -18.14 6.91
N CYS A 67 -3.09 -18.10 5.94
CA CYS A 67 -2.93 -17.24 4.76
C CYS A 67 -3.01 -15.77 5.15
N GLN A 68 -4.04 -15.36 5.89
CA GLN A 68 -4.20 -13.99 6.38
C GLN A 68 -2.97 -13.50 7.16
N ALA A 69 -2.45 -14.31 8.09
CA ALA A 69 -1.27 -13.97 8.88
C ALA A 69 0.00 -13.85 8.02
N SER A 70 0.15 -14.72 7.01
CA SER A 70 1.28 -14.68 6.07
C SER A 70 1.19 -13.45 5.15
N LEU A 71 -0.02 -13.10 4.71
CA LEU A 71 -0.30 -11.90 3.92
C LEU A 71 0.02 -10.64 4.72
N ASP A 72 -0.42 -10.57 5.97
CA ASP A 72 -0.16 -9.42 6.84
C ASP A 72 1.34 -9.26 7.09
N LYS A 73 2.08 -10.36 7.33
CA LYS A 73 3.56 -10.35 7.48
C LYS A 73 4.27 -9.89 6.21
N CYS A 74 3.89 -10.44 5.06
CA CYS A 74 4.49 -10.07 3.78
C CYS A 74 4.25 -8.59 3.49
N THR A 75 3.00 -8.13 3.64
CA THR A 75 2.61 -6.75 3.37
C THR A 75 3.35 -5.80 4.31
N TYR A 76 3.42 -6.11 5.61
CA TYR A 76 4.20 -5.32 6.57
C TYR A 76 5.68 -5.21 6.15
N GLY A 77 6.30 -6.33 5.76
CA GLY A 77 7.69 -6.34 5.29
C GLY A 77 7.90 -5.51 4.02
N GLY A 78 6.95 -5.52 3.09
CA GLY A 78 7.02 -4.72 1.87
C GLY A 78 6.79 -3.23 2.12
N LEU A 79 5.86 -2.87 3.02
CA LEU A 79 5.55 -1.47 3.34
C LEU A 79 6.61 -0.77 4.19
N THR A 80 7.46 -1.54 4.88
CA THR A 80 8.53 -1.00 5.75
C THR A 80 9.90 -0.99 5.08
N ARG A 81 9.98 -1.29 3.78
CA ARG A 81 11.23 -1.34 3.00
C ARG A 81 11.19 -0.44 1.77
N GLY A 82 12.37 -0.04 1.31
CA GLY A 82 12.55 0.71 0.05
C GLY A 82 11.82 2.05 0.01
N GLU A 83 11.51 2.51 -1.19
CA GLU A 83 10.82 3.78 -1.44
C GLU A 83 9.41 3.81 -0.85
N VAL A 84 8.74 2.67 -0.76
CA VAL A 84 7.41 2.53 -0.14
C VAL A 84 7.44 2.93 1.34
N SER A 85 8.55 2.75 2.05
CA SER A 85 8.65 3.16 3.46
C SER A 85 8.63 4.67 3.69
N THR A 86 8.92 5.46 2.66
CA THR A 86 8.90 6.93 2.70
C THR A 86 7.48 7.50 2.60
N CYS A 87 6.52 6.66 2.20
CA CYS A 87 5.12 7.01 2.11
C CYS A 87 4.43 7.13 3.47
N PRO A 88 3.74 8.25 3.76
CA PRO A 88 2.88 8.37 4.93
C PRO A 88 1.76 7.30 4.96
N THR A 89 1.16 6.99 3.80
CA THR A 89 0.10 5.97 3.68
C THR A 89 0.62 4.58 4.01
N ALA A 90 1.80 4.21 3.49
CA ALA A 90 2.43 2.93 3.77
C ALA A 90 2.79 2.79 5.25
N GLN A 91 3.31 3.86 5.88
CA GLN A 91 3.63 3.87 7.31
C GLN A 91 2.38 3.69 8.18
N SER A 92 1.28 4.36 7.84
CA SER A 92 -0.01 4.20 8.54
C SER A 92 -0.54 2.77 8.42
N MET A 93 -0.48 2.18 7.23
CA MET A 93 -0.86 0.80 6.99
C MET A 93 0.06 -0.20 7.72
N ALA A 94 1.38 -0.01 7.66
CA ALA A 94 2.35 -0.84 8.36
C ALA A 94 2.12 -0.83 9.88
N THR A 95 1.79 0.33 10.46
CA THR A 95 1.45 0.45 11.89
C THR A 95 0.18 -0.33 12.24
N THR A 96 -0.81 -0.34 11.35
CA THR A 96 -2.04 -1.11 11.53
C THR A 96 -1.76 -2.62 11.44
N LEU A 97 -0.95 -3.05 10.47
CA LEU A 97 -0.53 -4.45 10.32
C LEU A 97 0.31 -4.93 11.51
N LYS A 98 1.24 -4.10 11.99
CA LYS A 98 2.06 -4.41 13.17
C LYS A 98 1.19 -4.75 14.40
N ARG A 99 0.08 -4.02 14.60
CA ARG A 99 -0.87 -4.29 15.68
C ARG A 99 -1.65 -5.59 15.53
N ARG A 100 -1.87 -6.07 14.30
CA ARG A 100 -2.54 -7.35 14.03
C ARG A 100 -1.61 -8.56 14.16
N LEU A 101 -0.31 -8.32 14.03
CA LEU A 101 0.73 -9.34 14.08
C LEU A 101 1.35 -9.53 15.48
N ALA A 102 1.06 -8.61 16.41
CA ALA A 102 1.48 -8.67 17.81
C ALA A 102 0.47 -9.49 18.63
#